data_AF-A0A2V5UPG8-F1
#
_entry.id   AF-A0A2V5UPG8-F1
#
_cell.length_a   1.000
_cell.length_b   1.000
_cell.length_c   1.000
_cell.angle_alpha   90.00
_cell.angle_beta   90.00
_cell.angle_gamma   90.00
#
_symmetry.space_group_name_H-M   'P 1'
#
loop_
_entity.id
_entity.type
_entity.pdbx_description
1 polymer ?
#
loop_
_entity_poly.entity_id
_entity_poly.type
_entity_poly.pdbx_seq_one_letter_code
_entity_poly.pdbx_strand_id
1 'polypeptide(L)'
;MTLAPHLKQARYTVDKRTPHFIQYARMRHVYRLILLCAGGSILLLSGCVTGGRVSAGGPYHVTAYNPHDPSAVRVKVSLSKENVYVMEGNRCLMAAAISVGMPNKPTPRGNFSIYAKQEH
;
A
#
# COMPACT_ATOMS: atom_id res chain seq x y z
N MET A 1 -39.83 -44.81 27.45
CA MET A 1 -38.47 -45.10 27.96
C MET A 1 -37.59 -43.93 27.53
N THR A 2 -37.63 -42.76 28.18
CA THR A 2 -37.23 -42.41 29.56
C THR A 2 -35.73 -42.04 29.63
N LEU A 3 -35.50 -40.75 29.87
CA LEU A 3 -34.37 -40.06 30.53
C LEU A 3 -32.92 -40.09 29.96
N ALA A 4 -32.48 -38.89 29.54
CA ALA A 4 -31.47 -38.03 30.19
C ALA A 4 -29.97 -38.44 30.27
N PRO A 5 -29.05 -37.45 30.32
CA PRO A 5 -27.63 -37.55 29.96
C PRO A 5 -26.71 -37.72 31.18
N HIS A 6 -25.50 -38.29 31.01
CA HIS A 6 -24.42 -38.14 32.00
C HIS A 6 -23.01 -38.42 31.42
N LEU A 7 -22.22 -37.34 31.35
CA LEU A 7 -20.80 -37.23 31.76
C LEU A 7 -19.83 -38.41 31.56
N LYS A 8 -18.72 -38.13 30.86
CA LYS A 8 -17.38 -38.47 31.38
C LYS A 8 -16.32 -37.48 30.90
N GLN A 9 -16.03 -36.51 31.77
CA GLN A 9 -14.81 -35.70 31.73
C GLN A 9 -13.59 -36.62 31.91
N ALA A 10 -12.65 -36.59 30.97
CA ALA A 10 -11.33 -37.18 31.14
C ALA A 10 -10.55 -36.32 32.15
N ARG A 11 -10.23 -36.91 33.31
CA ARG A 11 -9.36 -36.30 34.32
C ARG A 11 -7.97 -36.11 33.73
N TYR A 12 -7.55 -34.87 33.53
CA TYR A 12 -6.12 -34.56 33.39
C TYR A 12 -5.50 -34.69 34.78
N THR A 13 -4.76 -35.77 35.02
CA THR A 13 -3.90 -35.89 36.19
C THR A 13 -2.73 -34.94 36.03
N VAL A 14 -2.66 -33.94 36.91
CA VAL A 14 -1.47 -33.08 37.08
C VAL A 14 -0.32 -33.98 37.53
N ASP A 15 0.61 -34.28 36.63
CA ASP A 15 1.87 -34.92 37.00
C ASP A 15 2.75 -33.89 37.72
N LYS A 16 2.88 -34.02 39.04
CA LYS A 16 3.77 -33.20 39.87
C LYS A 16 5.11 -33.93 40.05
N ARG A 17 5.86 -34.14 38.97
CA ARG A 17 7.28 -34.46 39.09
C ARG A 17 8.09 -33.19 39.17
N THR A 18 8.66 -32.94 40.34
CA THR A 18 9.71 -31.95 40.59
C THR A 18 11.00 -32.40 39.90
N PRO A 19 11.50 -31.71 38.85
CA PRO A 19 12.88 -31.93 38.44
C PRO A 19 13.80 -31.39 39.54
N HIS A 20 14.68 -32.27 39.99
CA HIS A 20 15.69 -32.04 40.99
C HIS A 20 16.49 -30.76 40.74
N PHE A 21 16.78 -30.09 41.86
CA PHE A 21 17.75 -29.02 42.06
C PHE A 21 18.95 -29.09 41.10
N ILE A 22 18.99 -28.20 40.12
CA ILE A 22 20.22 -27.72 39.49
C ILE A 22 20.25 -26.21 39.67
N GLN A 23 21.29 -25.73 40.34
CA GLN A 23 21.60 -24.35 40.73
C GLN A 23 21.00 -23.23 39.85
N TYR A 24 19.96 -22.55 40.36
CA TYR A 24 19.32 -21.38 39.73
C TYR A 24 19.83 -20.01 40.21
N ALA A 25 21.00 -19.94 40.85
CA ALA A 25 21.50 -18.67 41.42
C ALA A 25 22.02 -17.67 40.36
N ARG A 26 22.45 -18.15 39.18
CA ARG A 26 23.05 -17.32 38.11
C ARG A 26 22.11 -16.94 36.96
N MET A 27 20.82 -17.24 37.04
CA MET A 27 19.84 -16.93 35.98
C MET A 27 18.97 -15.71 36.31
N ARG A 28 18.91 -15.30 37.59
CA ARG A 28 18.06 -14.19 38.06
C ARG A 28 18.54 -12.81 37.58
N HIS A 29 19.85 -12.63 37.46
CA HIS A 29 20.46 -11.35 37.04
C HIS A 29 20.39 -11.17 35.53
N VAL A 30 20.62 -12.25 34.77
CA VAL A 30 20.51 -12.26 33.31
C VAL A 30 19.07 -12.01 32.86
N TYR A 31 18.09 -12.62 33.54
CA TYR A 31 16.67 -12.42 33.23
C TYR A 31 16.18 -11.00 33.54
N ARG A 32 16.70 -10.37 34.61
CA ARG A 32 16.42 -8.96 34.95
C ARG A 32 17.00 -7.99 33.92
N LEU A 33 18.20 -8.26 33.41
CA LEU A 33 18.83 -7.48 32.35
C LEU A 33 18.05 -7.58 31.03
N ILE A 34 17.61 -8.78 30.64
CA ILE A 34 16.82 -8.99 29.42
C ILE A 34 15.46 -8.28 29.50
N LEU A 35 14.77 -8.31 30.65
CA LEU A 35 13.50 -7.60 30.85
C LEU A 35 13.65 -6.07 30.80
N LEU A 36 14.75 -5.52 31.33
CA LEU A 36 15.03 -4.09 31.25
C LEU A 36 15.35 -3.63 29.81
N CYS A 37 16.10 -4.43 29.05
CA CYS A 37 16.41 -4.13 27.64
C CYS A 37 15.16 -4.19 26.74
N ALA A 38 14.28 -5.19 26.94
CA ALA A 38 13.07 -5.32 26.13
C ALA A 38 12.05 -4.18 26.37
N GLY A 39 11.97 -3.63 27.59
CA GLY A 39 11.10 -2.50 27.90
C GLY A 39 11.56 -1.16 27.31
N GLY A 40 12.88 -0.96 27.14
CA GLY A 40 13.44 0.27 26.56
C GLY A 40 13.27 0.39 25.04
N SER A 41 13.23 -0.73 24.33
CA SER A 41 13.15 -0.73 22.86
C SER A 41 11.79 -0.32 22.29
N ILE A 42 10.71 -0.35 23.08
CA ILE A 42 9.36 0.03 22.62
C ILE A 42 9.23 1.55 22.45
N LEU A 43 10.03 2.35 23.15
CA LEU A 43 10.01 3.81 23.06
C LEU A 43 10.69 4.35 21.79
N LEU A 44 11.50 3.54 21.10
CA LEU A 44 12.22 3.93 19.89
C LEU A 44 11.42 3.72 18.60
N LEU A 45 10.23 3.13 18.66
CA LEU A 45 9.35 2.89 17.50
C LEU A 45 8.15 3.87 17.44
N SER A 46 8.17 4.95 18.21
CA SER A 46 7.20 6.05 18.10
C SER A 46 7.74 7.12 17.14
N GLY A 47 7.69 6.85 15.84
CA GLY A 47 8.26 7.74 14.82
C GLY A 47 7.60 7.63 13.45
N CYS A 48 6.26 7.68 13.36
CA CYS A 48 5.60 7.99 12.08
C CYS A 48 5.66 9.50 11.83
N VAL A 49 6.83 10.00 11.42
CA VAL A 49 6.91 11.32 10.77
C VAL A 49 6.38 11.15 9.34
N THR A 50 5.07 11.35 9.17
CA THR A 50 4.49 11.68 7.85
C THR A 50 4.87 13.13 7.54
N GLY A 51 6.14 13.32 7.21
CA GLY A 51 6.76 14.64 7.00
C GLY A 51 8.01 14.54 6.13
N GLY A 52 8.03 13.56 5.23
CA GLY A 52 9.00 13.52 4.15
C GLY A 52 8.62 14.60 3.15
N ARG A 53 9.37 15.70 3.15
CA ARG A 53 9.37 16.70 2.08
C ARG A 53 9.53 15.93 0.78
N VAL A 54 8.46 15.84 -0.01
CA VAL A 54 8.56 15.26 -1.35
C VAL A 54 9.54 16.17 -2.07
N SER A 55 10.73 15.65 -2.42
CA SER A 55 11.68 16.42 -3.21
C SER A 55 10.88 16.96 -4.40
N ALA A 56 10.84 18.28 -4.57
CA ALA A 56 10.23 18.86 -5.75
C ALA A 56 10.99 18.23 -6.92
N GLY A 57 10.34 17.27 -7.58
CA GLY A 57 10.97 16.52 -8.66
C GLY A 57 11.52 17.51 -9.67
N GLY A 58 12.61 17.14 -10.33
CA GLY A 58 13.14 17.95 -11.43
C GLY A 58 12.06 18.22 -12.49
N PRO A 59 12.36 19.07 -13.49
CA PRO A 59 11.40 19.46 -14.51
C PRO A 59 10.63 18.26 -15.07
N TYR A 60 9.30 18.34 -15.08
CA TYR A 60 8.45 17.27 -15.60
C TYR A 60 8.70 17.12 -17.10
N HIS A 61 9.34 16.02 -17.48
CA HIS A 61 9.67 15.72 -18.88
C HIS A 61 8.72 14.67 -19.43
N VAL A 62 8.07 14.99 -20.55
CA VAL A 62 7.25 14.07 -21.31
C VAL A 62 7.91 13.85 -22.66
N THR A 63 8.22 12.60 -22.98
CA THR A 63 8.70 12.22 -24.30
C THR A 63 7.53 12.09 -25.26
N ALA A 64 7.64 12.73 -26.43
CA ALA A 64 6.67 12.62 -27.51
C ALA A 64 7.36 12.12 -28.78
N TYR A 65 6.70 11.23 -29.52
CA TYR A 65 7.18 10.68 -30.78
C TYR A 65 6.33 11.16 -31.95
N ASN A 66 6.97 11.33 -33.11
CA ASN A 66 6.26 11.65 -34.35
C ASN A 66 5.39 10.43 -34.78
N PRO A 67 4.11 10.65 -35.16
CA PRO A 67 3.31 9.62 -35.84
C PRO A 67 3.88 9.27 -37.22
N HIS A 68 3.63 8.05 -37.67
CA HIS A 68 3.88 7.64 -39.06
C HIS A 68 2.68 8.02 -39.95
N ASP A 69 1.46 7.81 -39.45
CA ASP A 69 0.20 8.18 -40.07
C ASP A 69 -0.62 9.09 -39.12
N PRO A 70 -0.63 10.41 -39.36
CA PRO A 70 -1.39 11.35 -38.55
C PRO A 70 -2.90 11.09 -38.52
N SER A 71 -3.46 10.45 -39.55
CA SER A 71 -4.90 10.17 -39.63
C SER A 71 -5.36 9.06 -38.69
N ALA A 72 -4.45 8.15 -38.34
CA ALA A 72 -4.67 7.06 -37.40
C ALA A 72 -4.49 7.48 -35.92
N VAL A 73 -4.05 8.71 -35.64
CA VAL A 73 -3.80 9.19 -34.28
C VAL A 73 -5.12 9.37 -33.51
N ARG A 74 -5.15 8.87 -32.28
CA ARG A 74 -6.26 9.00 -31.34
C ARG A 74 -5.74 9.43 -29.97
N VAL A 75 -6.47 10.34 -29.32
CA VAL A 75 -6.18 10.75 -27.95
C VAL A 75 -7.11 9.99 -27.01
N LYS A 76 -6.55 9.22 -26.08
CA LYS A 76 -7.29 8.48 -25.06
C LYS A 76 -7.07 9.12 -23.70
N VAL A 77 -8.16 9.45 -23.01
CA VAL A 77 -8.11 10.06 -21.69
C VAL A 77 -8.65 9.06 -20.66
N SER A 78 -7.83 8.75 -19.66
CA SER A 78 -8.25 7.87 -18.56
C SER A 78 -8.58 8.70 -17.33
N LEU A 79 -9.87 8.98 -17.12
CA LEU A 79 -10.31 9.82 -15.99
C LEU A 79 -9.95 9.24 -14.61
N SER A 80 -9.97 7.91 -14.46
CA SER A 80 -9.62 7.25 -13.21
C SER A 80 -8.12 7.19 -12.93
N LYS A 81 -7.29 7.38 -13.96
CA LYS A 81 -5.82 7.34 -13.85
C LYS A 81 -5.18 8.70 -14.01
N GLU A 82 -6.00 9.74 -14.26
CA GLU A 82 -5.53 11.11 -14.43
C GLU A 82 -4.38 11.22 -15.45
N ASN A 83 -4.58 10.58 -16.61
CA ASN A 83 -3.55 10.43 -17.62
C ASN A 83 -4.14 10.53 -19.04
N VAL A 84 -3.40 11.18 -19.94
CA VAL A 84 -3.69 11.27 -21.37
C VAL A 84 -2.68 10.49 -22.18
N TYR A 85 -3.17 9.75 -23.18
CA TYR A 85 -2.36 8.97 -24.08
C TYR A 85 -2.64 9.41 -25.52
N VAL A 86 -1.59 9.76 -26.25
CA VAL A 86 -1.65 9.94 -27.71
C VAL A 86 -1.21 8.63 -28.34
N MET A 87 -2.10 8.00 -29.10
CA MET A 87 -1.90 6.65 -29.63
C MET A 87 -2.01 6.66 -31.15
N GLU A 88 -1.16 5.90 -31.81
CA GLU A 88 -1.27 5.51 -33.23
C GLU A 88 -1.56 4.01 -33.27
N GLY A 89 -2.84 3.64 -33.42
CA GLY A 89 -3.27 2.26 -33.19
C GLY A 89 -2.87 1.76 -31.80
N ASN A 90 -1.93 0.81 -31.74
CA ASN A 90 -1.39 0.23 -30.50
C ASN A 90 -0.08 0.90 -30.02
N ARG A 91 0.48 1.83 -30.79
CA ARG A 91 1.73 2.52 -30.46
C ARG A 91 1.45 3.78 -29.62
N CYS A 92 2.09 3.90 -28.47
CA CYS A 92 2.02 5.10 -27.64
C CYS A 92 3.01 6.16 -28.18
N LEU A 93 2.49 7.31 -28.59
CA LEU A 93 3.26 8.46 -29.04
C LEU A 93 3.60 9.41 -27.90
N MET A 94 2.71 9.54 -26.92
CA MET A 94 2.89 10.41 -25.75
C MET A 94 2.00 9.91 -24.61
N ALA A 95 2.51 9.94 -23.38
CA ALA A 95 1.72 9.74 -22.18
C ALA A 95 2.05 10.84 -21.16
N ALA A 96 1.03 11.53 -20.65
CA ALA A 96 1.23 12.63 -19.72
C ALA A 96 0.20 12.60 -18.60
N ALA A 97 0.66 12.86 -17.38
CA ALA A 97 -0.23 13.09 -16.25
C ALA A 97 -1.04 14.38 -16.51
N ILE A 98 -2.33 14.33 -16.19
CA ILE A 98 -3.26 15.45 -16.33
C ILE A 98 -4.14 15.53 -15.10
N SER A 99 -4.76 16.67 -14.84
CA SER A 99 -5.83 16.76 -13.85
C SER A 99 -7.19 16.67 -14.54
N VAL A 100 -8.18 16.14 -13.82
CA VAL A 100 -9.56 15.99 -14.30
C VAL A 100 -10.52 16.88 -13.50
N GLY A 101 -11.74 17.07 -14.03
CA GLY A 101 -12.76 17.87 -13.36
C GLY A 101 -13.16 17.30 -11.99
N MET A 102 -13.46 18.20 -11.05
CA MET A 102 -13.90 17.86 -9.69
C MET A 102 -15.17 17.00 -9.69
N PRO A 103 -15.45 16.22 -8.63
CA PRO A 103 -16.66 15.37 -8.57
C PRO A 103 -17.98 16.12 -8.76
N ASN A 104 -18.06 17.38 -8.30
CA ASN A 104 -19.24 18.25 -8.47
C ASN A 104 -19.35 18.89 -9.87
N LYS A 105 -18.28 18.83 -10.68
CA LYS A 105 -18.23 19.30 -12.08
C LYS A 105 -17.29 18.39 -12.89
N PRO A 106 -17.70 17.14 -13.13
CA PRO A 106 -16.81 16.13 -13.69
C PRO A 106 -16.51 16.38 -15.17
N THR A 107 -15.34 15.94 -15.63
CA THR A 107 -15.06 15.86 -17.07
C THR A 107 -16.01 14.85 -17.73
N PRO A 108 -16.74 15.22 -18.80
CA PRO A 108 -17.68 14.31 -19.45
C PRO A 108 -16.94 13.13 -20.10
N ARG A 109 -17.58 11.96 -20.08
CA ARG A 109 -17.09 10.75 -20.76
C ARG A 109 -17.68 10.70 -22.17
N GLY A 110 -16.93 10.16 -23.12
CA GLY A 110 -17.39 9.96 -24.49
C GLY A 110 -16.26 10.06 -25.50
N ASN A 111 -16.65 10.10 -26.78
CA ASN A 111 -15.75 10.37 -27.89
C ASN A 111 -15.92 11.81 -28.32
N PHE A 112 -14.81 12.53 -28.42
CA PHE A 112 -14.77 13.94 -28.80
C PHE A 112 -13.80 14.13 -29.96
N SER A 113 -14.11 15.11 -30.83
CA SER A 113 -13.23 15.51 -31.93
C SER A 113 -12.69 16.91 -31.66
N ILE A 114 -11.39 17.07 -31.85
CA ILE A 114 -10.72 18.38 -31.79
C ILE A 114 -11.21 19.20 -32.99
N TYR A 115 -11.92 20.29 -32.73
CA TYR A 115 -12.51 21.14 -33.78
C TYR A 115 -11.78 22.47 -33.97
N ALA A 116 -11.00 22.90 -32.97
CA ALA A 116 -10.24 24.15 -33.01
C ALA A 116 -8.90 23.97 -32.30
N LYS A 117 -7.90 24.73 -32.75
CA LYS A 117 -6.60 24.90 -32.12
C LYS A 117 -6.35 26.39 -32.01
N GLN A 118 -6.01 26.86 -30.82
CA GLN A 118 -5.70 28.26 -30.55
C GLN A 118 -4.31 28.31 -29.94
N GLU A 119 -3.46 29.17 -30.49
CA GLU A 119 -2.15 29.50 -29.95
C GLU A 119 -2.27 30.86 -29.24
N HIS A 120 -1.52 31.03 -28.15
CA HIS A 120 -1.54 32.24 -27.32
C HIS A 120 -0.21 32.96 -27.43
#